data_AF-A0A535BRN1-F1
#
_entry.id   AF-A0A535BRN1-F1
#
_cell.length_a   1.000
_cell.length_b   1.000
_cell.length_c   1.000
_cell.angle_alpha   90.00
_cell.angle_beta   90.00
_cell.angle_gamma   90.00
#
_symmetry.space_group_name_H-M   'P 1'
#
loop_
_entity.id
_entity.type
_entity.pdbx_description
1 polymer ?
#
loop_
_entity_poly.entity_id
_entity_poly.type
_entity_poly.pdbx_seq_one_letter_code
_entity_poly.pdbx_strand_id
1 'polypeptide(L)'
;MGEAYVSGALTSLEDGARTRLFYELLAEVVESAGLRAYLPHRVTDPVTASHLDPRAVYDIDRAHVTGSRVVVAYAGIPSFGVGIEVELAREHGIPVILVVERDRTVSRLLLGNPAVVECVRFNDLDGLRRSLLSALERVRDVVASEAGQAVSDDVVVQRFLASLEQARHLADGEVAALLRVGELDGDAALAVRDAVATGRLFGAGLRDLVGRYALRGADLGAFVLFHVLERPLADVARMVGSDPRTAKRRLEAARARIGLAADANANDVAQWLVTELIAPPTRALQLHLFSGERNGTRAAQTEDDRQARLAQQESKPRA
;
A
#
# COMPACT_ATOMS: atom_id res chain seq x y z
N MET A 1 -2.77 3.59 -25.95
CA MET A 1 -4.12 3.97 -25.52
C MET A 1 -4.26 3.59 -24.06
N GLY A 2 -4.64 4.54 -23.19
CA GLY A 2 -4.75 4.28 -21.74
C GLY A 2 -5.96 3.42 -21.38
N GLU A 3 -5.98 2.85 -20.18
CA GLU A 3 -7.12 2.11 -19.63
C GLU A 3 -7.80 2.93 -18.53
N ALA A 4 -9.12 2.82 -18.39
CA ALA A 4 -9.86 3.27 -17.22
C ALA A 4 -10.53 2.07 -16.56
N TYR A 5 -10.43 2.01 -15.23
CA TYR A 5 -11.10 0.98 -14.44
C TYR A 5 -12.49 1.45 -14.07
N VAL A 6 -13.54 0.72 -14.47
CA VAL A 6 -14.93 1.06 -14.13
C VAL A 6 -15.36 0.20 -12.94
N SER A 7 -15.37 0.82 -11.77
CA SER A 7 -15.65 0.21 -10.48
C SER A 7 -17.14 0.31 -10.12
N GLY A 8 -17.68 -0.74 -9.50
CA GLY A 8 -19.06 -0.78 -9.05
C GLY A 8 -19.34 -1.98 -8.13
N ALA A 9 -20.48 -1.94 -7.43
CA ALA A 9 -20.95 -3.08 -6.64
C ALA A 9 -21.23 -4.30 -7.54
N LEU A 10 -20.71 -5.48 -7.18
CA LEU A 10 -20.98 -6.76 -7.87
C LEU A 10 -21.70 -7.79 -7.00
N THR A 11 -21.53 -7.69 -5.68
CA THR A 11 -22.17 -8.58 -4.70
C THR A 11 -23.41 -7.91 -4.12
N SER A 12 -24.42 -8.72 -3.75
CA SER A 12 -25.64 -8.26 -3.07
C SER A 12 -26.44 -7.22 -3.87
N LEU A 13 -26.50 -7.38 -5.19
CA LEU A 13 -27.27 -6.51 -6.08
C LEU A 13 -28.74 -6.96 -6.13
N GLU A 14 -29.67 -6.02 -5.94
CA GLU A 14 -31.11 -6.26 -6.10
C GLU A 14 -31.48 -6.48 -7.58
N ASP A 15 -31.00 -5.61 -8.47
CA ASP A 15 -31.17 -5.73 -9.94
C ASP A 15 -29.79 -5.80 -10.60
N GLY A 16 -29.19 -6.99 -10.57
CA GLY A 16 -27.85 -7.23 -11.08
C GLY A 16 -27.70 -6.99 -12.59
N ALA A 17 -28.74 -7.26 -13.38
CA ALA A 17 -28.69 -7.10 -14.84
C ALA A 17 -28.71 -5.62 -15.24
N ARG A 18 -29.64 -4.83 -14.66
CA ARG A 18 -29.69 -3.39 -14.90
C ARG A 18 -28.43 -2.69 -14.42
N THR A 19 -27.91 -3.10 -13.28
CA THR A 19 -26.67 -2.52 -12.71
C THR A 19 -25.46 -2.75 -13.63
N ARG A 20 -25.30 -3.97 -14.17
CA ARG A 20 -24.24 -4.26 -15.14
C ARG A 20 -24.41 -3.47 -16.44
N LEU A 21 -25.64 -3.34 -16.97
CA LEU A 21 -25.91 -2.48 -18.13
C LEU A 21 -25.54 -1.02 -17.87
N PHE A 22 -25.73 -0.53 -16.64
CA PHE A 22 -25.29 0.80 -16.27
C PHE A 22 -23.76 0.93 -16.31
N TYR A 23 -23.02 -0.09 -15.86
CA TYR A 23 -21.55 -0.11 -15.99
C TYR A 23 -21.10 -0.15 -17.46
N GLU A 24 -21.81 -0.86 -18.33
CA GLU A 24 -21.57 -0.83 -19.77
C GLU A 24 -21.75 0.58 -20.35
N LEU A 25 -22.77 1.33 -19.91
CA LEU A 25 -22.95 2.72 -20.30
C LEU A 25 -21.79 3.61 -19.83
N LEU A 26 -21.26 3.39 -18.63
CA LEU A 26 -20.07 4.12 -18.16
C LEU A 26 -18.85 3.81 -19.04
N ALA A 27 -18.68 2.54 -19.43
CA ALA A 27 -17.63 2.11 -20.34
C ALA A 27 -17.74 2.80 -21.71
N GLU A 28 -18.94 2.92 -22.29
CA GLU A 28 -19.14 3.66 -23.55
C GLU A 28 -18.67 5.12 -23.46
N VAL A 29 -18.92 5.79 -22.33
CA VAL A 29 -18.49 7.18 -22.11
C VAL A 29 -16.97 7.27 -21.99
N VAL A 30 -16.36 6.35 -21.25
CA VAL A 30 -14.90 6.21 -21.13
C VAL A 30 -14.25 5.97 -22.50
N GLU A 31 -14.83 5.08 -23.31
CA GLU A 31 -14.35 4.75 -24.65
C GLU A 31 -14.47 5.93 -25.61
N SER A 32 -15.56 6.70 -25.50
CA SER A 32 -15.75 7.95 -26.24
C SER A 32 -14.70 9.02 -25.87
N ALA A 33 -14.12 8.95 -24.67
CA ALA A 33 -13.01 9.81 -24.24
C ALA A 33 -11.62 9.32 -24.73
N GLY A 34 -11.57 8.19 -25.45
CA GLY A 34 -10.33 7.63 -26.01
C GLY A 34 -9.55 6.72 -25.06
N LEU A 35 -10.19 6.21 -24.00
CA LEU A 35 -9.62 5.21 -23.07
C LEU A 35 -10.24 3.84 -23.33
N ARG A 36 -9.51 2.75 -23.03
CA ARG A 36 -10.10 1.41 -22.98
C ARG A 36 -10.79 1.23 -21.63
N ALA A 37 -12.02 0.75 -21.59
CA ALA A 37 -12.70 0.45 -20.33
C ALA A 37 -12.40 -0.99 -19.88
N TYR A 38 -11.92 -1.14 -18.64
CA TYR A 38 -11.93 -2.42 -17.94
C TYR A 38 -13.15 -2.49 -17.03
N LEU A 39 -13.85 -3.63 -17.07
CA LEU A 39 -15.10 -3.87 -16.35
C LEU A 39 -14.96 -5.18 -15.56
N PRO A 40 -14.85 -5.13 -14.22
CA PRO A 40 -14.72 -6.31 -13.38
C PRO A 40 -15.84 -7.34 -13.60
N HIS A 41 -17.09 -6.88 -13.84
CA HIS A 41 -18.21 -7.79 -14.09
C HIS A 41 -18.11 -8.60 -15.39
N ARG A 42 -17.14 -8.32 -16.27
CA ARG A 42 -16.85 -9.14 -17.45
C ARG A 42 -15.77 -10.21 -17.20
N VAL A 43 -15.01 -10.09 -16.11
CA VAL A 43 -13.79 -10.90 -15.87
C VAL A 43 -13.82 -11.59 -14.51
N THR A 44 -14.11 -10.85 -13.43
CA THR A 44 -14.05 -11.28 -12.03
C THR A 44 -15.42 -11.29 -11.35
N ASP A 45 -16.50 -11.33 -12.14
CA ASP A 45 -17.87 -11.36 -11.62
C ASP A 45 -18.11 -12.54 -10.66
N PRO A 46 -18.65 -12.33 -9.45
CA PRO A 46 -18.75 -13.38 -8.44
C PRO A 46 -19.69 -14.53 -8.83
N VAL A 47 -20.58 -14.34 -9.81
CA VAL A 47 -21.48 -15.38 -10.31
C VAL A 47 -20.84 -16.11 -11.48
N THR A 48 -20.46 -15.37 -12.52
CA THR A 48 -19.97 -15.98 -13.77
C THR A 48 -18.51 -16.43 -13.72
N ALA A 49 -17.70 -15.81 -12.86
CA ALA A 49 -16.32 -16.19 -12.59
C ALA A 49 -16.16 -16.90 -11.24
N SER A 50 -17.18 -17.63 -10.78
CA SER A 50 -17.20 -18.36 -9.51
C SER A 50 -16.14 -19.46 -9.37
N HIS A 51 -15.44 -19.79 -10.46
CA HIS A 51 -14.29 -20.70 -10.48
C HIS A 51 -12.98 -20.02 -10.02
N LEU A 52 -12.93 -18.69 -10.02
CA LEU A 52 -11.79 -17.94 -9.49
C LEU A 52 -11.84 -17.94 -7.98
N ASP A 53 -10.71 -18.19 -7.34
CA ASP A 53 -10.61 -18.04 -5.90
C ASP A 53 -10.52 -16.54 -5.51
N PRO A 54 -10.88 -16.17 -4.27
CA PRO A 54 -10.89 -14.77 -3.84
C PRO A 54 -9.53 -14.06 -3.95
N ARG A 55 -8.41 -14.78 -3.84
CA ARG A 55 -7.07 -14.19 -3.97
C ARG A 55 -6.78 -13.85 -5.43
N ALA A 56 -7.12 -14.73 -6.37
CA ALA A 56 -7.02 -14.45 -7.79
C ALA A 56 -7.85 -13.22 -8.21
N VAL A 57 -9.09 -13.11 -7.73
CA VAL A 57 -9.95 -11.93 -7.98
C VAL A 57 -9.28 -10.64 -7.49
N TYR A 58 -8.78 -10.64 -6.25
CA TYR A 58 -8.07 -9.49 -5.70
C TYR A 58 -6.83 -9.11 -6.53
N ASP A 59 -6.01 -10.10 -6.91
CA ASP A 59 -4.77 -9.85 -7.64
C ASP A 59 -5.04 -9.32 -9.06
N ILE A 60 -6.06 -9.85 -9.75
CA ILE A 60 -6.50 -9.37 -11.07
C ILE A 60 -7.00 -7.92 -11.00
N ASP A 61 -7.97 -7.65 -10.12
CA ASP A 61 -8.60 -6.32 -10.06
C ASP A 61 -7.61 -5.27 -9.53
N ARG A 62 -6.73 -5.63 -8.58
CA ARG A 62 -5.62 -4.76 -8.16
C ARG A 62 -4.72 -4.39 -9.34
N ALA A 63 -4.34 -5.33 -10.19
CA ALA A 63 -3.47 -5.05 -11.34
C ALA A 63 -4.13 -4.05 -12.31
N HIS A 64 -5.42 -4.20 -12.57
CA HIS A 64 -6.17 -3.29 -13.44
C HIS A 64 -6.37 -1.91 -12.81
N VAL A 65 -6.69 -1.80 -11.51
CA VAL A 65 -6.79 -0.51 -10.81
C VAL A 65 -5.46 0.23 -10.89
N THR A 66 -4.37 -0.42 -10.49
CA THR A 66 -3.04 0.21 -10.36
C THR A 66 -2.39 0.51 -11.71
N GLY A 67 -2.78 -0.20 -12.78
CA GLY A 67 -2.35 0.07 -14.16
C GLY A 67 -3.23 1.05 -14.93
N SER A 68 -4.37 1.46 -14.38
CA SER A 68 -5.31 2.37 -15.04
C SER A 68 -4.83 3.82 -15.00
N ARG A 69 -5.32 4.65 -15.93
CA ARG A 69 -5.09 6.11 -15.91
C ARG A 69 -6.07 6.85 -15.02
N VAL A 70 -7.22 6.24 -14.76
CA VAL A 70 -8.32 6.80 -13.97
C VAL A 70 -9.22 5.65 -13.54
N VAL A 71 -9.75 5.76 -12.32
CA VAL A 71 -10.84 4.90 -11.85
C VAL A 71 -12.14 5.69 -11.94
N VAL A 72 -13.14 5.13 -12.62
CA VAL A 72 -14.52 5.63 -12.60
C VAL A 72 -15.32 4.75 -11.64
N ALA A 73 -15.62 5.24 -10.45
CA ALA A 73 -16.26 4.46 -9.40
C ALA A 73 -17.72 4.86 -9.20
N TYR A 74 -18.63 3.93 -9.47
CA TYR A 74 -20.05 4.11 -9.18
C TYR A 74 -20.32 3.93 -7.68
N ALA A 75 -20.82 5.00 -7.06
CA ALA A 75 -21.06 5.07 -5.61
C ALA A 75 -22.55 5.09 -5.23
N GLY A 76 -23.45 4.83 -6.18
CA GLY A 76 -24.90 4.77 -5.92
C GLY A 76 -25.34 3.56 -5.09
N ILE A 77 -24.50 2.51 -5.06
CA ILE A 77 -24.70 1.31 -4.24
C ILE A 77 -23.49 1.14 -3.32
N PRO A 78 -23.66 1.08 -1.98
CA PRO A 78 -22.56 0.82 -1.07
C PRO A 78 -21.84 -0.50 -1.38
N SER A 79 -20.51 -0.45 -1.49
CA SER A 79 -19.68 -1.61 -1.81
C SER A 79 -18.32 -1.52 -1.13
N PHE A 80 -17.93 -2.58 -0.42
CA PHE A 80 -16.59 -2.69 0.14
C PHE A 80 -15.52 -2.81 -0.95
N GLY A 81 -15.82 -3.54 -2.03
CA GLY A 81 -14.91 -3.70 -3.17
C GLY A 81 -14.57 -2.35 -3.79
N VAL A 82 -15.58 -1.51 -4.06
CA VAL A 82 -15.39 -0.14 -4.57
C VAL A 82 -14.53 0.69 -3.61
N GLY A 83 -14.77 0.59 -2.30
CA GLY A 83 -13.97 1.28 -1.29
C GLY A 83 -12.49 0.86 -1.31
N ILE A 84 -12.22 -0.44 -1.46
CA ILE A 84 -10.86 -0.99 -1.58
C ILE A 84 -10.19 -0.50 -2.86
N GLU A 85 -10.89 -0.53 -3.99
CA GLU A 85 -10.36 -0.09 -5.29
C GLU A 85 -10.03 1.40 -5.28
N VAL A 86 -10.85 2.24 -4.66
CA VAL A 86 -10.57 3.68 -4.50
C VAL A 86 -9.36 3.94 -3.60
N GLU A 87 -9.18 3.15 -2.54
CA GLU A 87 -7.98 3.27 -1.70
C GLU A 87 -6.72 2.78 -2.43
N LEU A 88 -6.82 1.70 -3.21
CA LEU A 88 -5.72 1.25 -4.07
C LEU A 88 -5.34 2.31 -5.10
N ALA A 89 -6.33 2.98 -5.70
CA ALA A 89 -6.09 4.09 -6.61
C ALA A 89 -5.32 5.22 -5.91
N ARG A 90 -5.72 5.59 -4.68
CA ARG A 90 -5.02 6.57 -3.85
C ARG A 90 -3.56 6.19 -3.59
N GLU A 91 -3.31 4.95 -3.19
CA GLU A 91 -1.97 4.45 -2.90
C GLU A 91 -1.03 4.54 -4.11
N HIS A 92 -1.57 4.51 -5.33
CA HIS A 92 -0.79 4.49 -6.58
C HIS A 92 -0.92 5.80 -7.37
N GLY A 93 -1.48 6.86 -6.78
CA GLY A 93 -1.63 8.16 -7.42
C GLY A 93 -2.57 8.15 -8.63
N ILE A 94 -3.50 7.20 -8.70
CA ILE A 94 -4.47 7.12 -9.78
C ILE A 94 -5.69 7.98 -9.43
N PRO A 95 -6.07 8.95 -10.28
CA PRO A 95 -7.24 9.79 -10.02
C PRO A 95 -8.53 8.98 -10.10
N VAL A 96 -9.49 9.36 -9.27
CA VAL A 96 -10.81 8.72 -9.16
C VAL A 96 -11.89 9.74 -9.48
N ILE A 97 -12.79 9.37 -10.39
CA ILE A 97 -14.03 10.09 -10.66
C ILE A 97 -15.16 9.27 -10.03
N LEU A 98 -15.83 9.82 -9.03
CA LEU A 98 -17.05 9.21 -8.48
C LEU A 98 -18.23 9.51 -9.39
N VAL A 99 -19.08 8.52 -9.61
CA VAL A 99 -20.35 8.65 -10.33
C VAL A 99 -21.48 8.25 -9.40
N VAL A 100 -22.49 9.10 -9.26
CA VAL A 100 -23.60 8.84 -8.34
C VAL A 100 -24.87 9.62 -8.74
N GLU A 101 -26.04 9.05 -8.51
CA GLU A 101 -27.30 9.78 -8.69
C GLU A 101 -27.38 10.97 -7.73
N ARG A 102 -27.96 12.08 -8.17
CA ARG A 102 -27.87 13.37 -7.49
C ARG A 102 -28.27 13.34 -6.02
N ASP A 103 -29.35 12.64 -5.70
CA ASP A 103 -29.95 12.61 -4.37
C ASP A 103 -29.45 11.44 -3.51
N ARG A 104 -28.49 10.64 -4.01
CA ARG A 104 -27.90 9.55 -3.23
C ARG A 104 -26.84 10.08 -2.27
N THR A 105 -26.92 9.57 -1.04
CA THR A 105 -25.89 9.77 -0.02
C THR A 105 -24.67 8.92 -0.34
N VAL A 106 -23.51 9.57 -0.38
CA VAL A 106 -22.21 8.90 -0.52
C VAL A 106 -21.49 8.96 0.82
N SER A 107 -20.73 7.91 1.13
CA SER A 107 -19.88 7.89 2.33
C SER A 107 -18.96 9.10 2.38
N ARG A 108 -18.92 9.78 3.55
CA ARG A 108 -17.98 10.88 3.80
C ARG A 108 -16.51 10.44 3.68
N LEU A 109 -16.21 9.17 4.01
CA LEU A 109 -14.86 8.63 3.88
C LEU A 109 -14.46 8.49 2.41
N LEU A 110 -15.38 8.03 1.57
CA LEU A 110 -15.15 7.91 0.13
C LEU A 110 -14.99 9.29 -0.51
N LEU A 111 -15.87 10.24 -0.16
CA LEU A 111 -15.80 11.62 -0.65
C LEU A 111 -14.53 12.36 -0.18
N GLY A 112 -14.02 12.03 1.01
CA GLY A 112 -12.81 12.61 1.56
C GLY A 112 -11.51 11.95 1.06
N ASN A 113 -11.60 10.92 0.21
CA ASN A 113 -10.40 10.26 -0.29
C ASN A 113 -9.64 11.21 -1.25
N PRO A 114 -8.35 11.51 -1.02
CA PRO A 114 -7.56 12.42 -1.86
C PRO A 114 -7.46 12.02 -3.33
N ALA A 115 -7.66 10.75 -3.67
CA ALA A 115 -7.68 10.29 -5.06
C ALA A 115 -8.94 10.75 -5.80
N VAL A 116 -10.03 11.06 -5.08
CA VAL A 116 -11.27 11.55 -5.66
C VAL A 116 -11.08 12.99 -6.10
N VAL A 117 -10.85 13.16 -7.39
CA VAL A 117 -10.64 14.47 -8.02
C VAL A 117 -11.95 15.10 -8.46
N GLU A 118 -12.98 14.29 -8.70
CA GLU A 118 -14.30 14.76 -9.11
C GLU A 118 -15.42 13.82 -8.65
N CYS A 119 -16.60 14.40 -8.38
CA CYS A 119 -17.82 13.66 -8.06
C CYS A 119 -18.95 14.10 -9.01
N VAL A 120 -19.22 13.27 -10.01
CA VAL A 120 -20.27 13.47 -11.01
C VAL A 120 -21.62 13.04 -10.44
N ARG A 121 -22.44 14.03 -10.12
CA ARG A 121 -23.84 13.86 -9.70
C ARG A 121 -24.78 14.01 -10.89
N PHE A 122 -25.62 13.02 -11.16
CA PHE A 122 -26.53 13.04 -12.32
C PHE A 122 -28.00 12.77 -11.96
N ASN A 123 -28.91 13.34 -12.77
CA ASN A 123 -30.36 13.12 -12.69
C ASN A 123 -30.89 12.23 -13.82
N ASP A 124 -30.16 12.21 -14.94
CA ASP A 124 -30.51 11.53 -16.18
C ASP A 124 -29.23 11.09 -16.91
N LEU A 125 -29.39 10.18 -17.88
CA LEU A 125 -28.26 9.57 -18.57
C LEU A 125 -27.54 10.55 -19.50
N ASP A 126 -28.23 11.53 -20.09
CA ASP A 126 -27.59 12.51 -20.97
C ASP A 126 -26.70 13.47 -20.16
N GLY A 127 -27.19 13.91 -19.00
CA GLY A 127 -26.45 14.69 -18.02
C GLY A 127 -25.23 13.93 -17.49
N LEU A 128 -25.38 12.63 -17.21
CA LEU A 128 -24.27 11.75 -16.85
C LEU A 128 -23.21 11.71 -17.95
N ARG A 129 -23.60 11.39 -19.19
CA ARG A 129 -22.66 11.27 -20.33
C ARG A 129 -21.85 12.56 -20.51
N ARG A 130 -22.51 13.73 -20.54
CA ARG A 130 -21.82 15.03 -20.68
C ARG A 130 -20.86 15.33 -19.53
N SER A 131 -21.31 15.11 -18.30
CA SER A 131 -20.54 15.48 -17.11
C SER A 131 -19.35 14.56 -16.90
N LEU A 132 -19.53 13.25 -17.09
CA LEU A 132 -18.46 12.27 -17.00
C LEU A 132 -17.43 12.47 -18.12
N LEU A 133 -17.86 12.73 -19.35
CA LEU A 133 -16.92 13.04 -20.45
C LEU A 133 -16.07 14.28 -20.12
N SER A 134 -16.71 15.34 -19.64
CA SER A 134 -16.01 16.57 -19.23
C SER A 134 -15.01 16.31 -18.08
N ALA A 135 -15.36 15.45 -17.12
CA ALA A 135 -14.49 15.05 -16.02
C ALA A 135 -13.27 14.26 -16.52
N LEU A 136 -13.48 13.32 -17.44
CA LEU A 136 -12.41 12.53 -18.07
C LEU A 136 -11.44 13.42 -18.87
N GLU A 137 -11.95 14.43 -19.57
CA GLU A 137 -11.12 15.41 -20.30
C GLU A 137 -10.24 16.22 -19.34
N ARG A 138 -10.80 16.72 -18.23
CA ARG A 138 -10.01 17.42 -17.19
C ARG A 138 -8.91 16.54 -16.61
N VAL A 139 -9.24 15.29 -16.28
CA VAL A 139 -8.26 14.33 -15.75
C VAL A 139 -7.15 14.07 -16.76
N ARG A 140 -7.47 13.93 -18.06
CA ARG A 140 -6.47 13.76 -19.11
C ARG A 140 -5.49 14.94 -19.16
N ASP A 141 -5.98 16.17 -19.04
CA ASP A 141 -5.17 17.38 -19.12
C ASP A 141 -4.28 17.55 -17.86
N VAL A 142 -4.81 17.18 -16.67
CA VAL A 142 -4.03 17.14 -15.42
C VAL A 142 -2.94 16.08 -15.51
N VAL A 143 -3.26 14.85 -15.89
CA VAL A 143 -2.26 13.77 -16.03
C VAL A 143 -1.25 14.08 -17.12
N ALA A 144 -1.62 14.79 -18.19
CA ALA A 144 -0.67 15.23 -19.23
C ALA A 144 0.29 16.32 -18.71
N SER A 145 -0.18 17.22 -17.84
CA SER A 145 0.68 18.24 -17.22
C SER A 145 1.56 17.66 -16.10
N GLU A 146 1.03 16.72 -15.31
CA GLU A 146 1.76 15.97 -14.28
C GLU A 146 2.69 14.90 -14.85
N ALA A 147 2.46 14.38 -16.07
CA ALA A 147 3.43 13.52 -16.76
C ALA A 147 4.73 14.29 -17.14
N GLY A 148 4.67 15.62 -17.23
CA GLY A 148 5.86 16.50 -17.29
C GLY A 148 6.52 16.73 -15.93
N GLN A 149 5.87 16.29 -14.85
CA GLN A 149 6.26 16.54 -13.47
C GLN A 149 5.92 15.30 -12.63
N ALA A 150 6.42 14.15 -13.07
CA ALA A 150 6.13 12.87 -12.44
C ALA A 150 6.48 12.96 -10.95
N VAL A 151 5.46 12.84 -10.10
CA VAL A 151 5.65 12.56 -8.68
C VAL A 151 6.14 11.11 -8.60
N SER A 152 7.44 10.95 -8.80
CA SER A 152 8.16 9.71 -8.57
C SER A 152 7.90 9.25 -7.13
N ASP A 153 7.89 7.93 -6.89
CA ASP A 153 8.03 7.35 -5.55
C ASP A 153 9.13 8.05 -4.73
N ASP A 154 10.13 8.64 -5.41
CA ASP A 154 11.11 9.53 -4.81
C ASP A 154 10.49 10.67 -3.99
N VAL A 155 9.38 11.32 -4.35
CA VAL A 155 8.89 12.46 -3.55
C VAL A 155 8.36 12.03 -2.18
N VAL A 156 7.67 10.88 -2.11
CA VAL A 156 7.19 10.31 -0.84
C VAL A 156 8.36 9.77 -0.03
N VAL A 157 9.28 9.06 -0.69
CA VAL A 157 10.52 8.55 -0.06
C VAL A 157 11.38 9.71 0.43
N GLN A 158 11.60 10.75 -0.36
CA GLN A 158 12.39 11.94 -0.02
C GLN A 158 11.71 12.76 1.09
N ARG A 159 10.38 12.89 1.10
CA ARG A 159 9.65 13.52 2.23
C ARG A 159 9.79 12.71 3.51
N PHE A 160 9.73 11.38 3.42
CA PHE A 160 9.94 10.51 4.57
C PHE A 160 11.40 10.58 5.07
N LEU A 161 12.38 10.49 4.18
CA LEU A 161 13.80 10.66 4.49
C LEU A 161 14.09 12.04 5.10
N ALA A 162 13.51 13.11 4.56
CA ALA A 162 13.62 14.46 5.14
C ALA A 162 13.00 14.55 6.54
N SER A 163 11.88 13.85 6.80
CA SER A 163 11.29 13.78 8.14
C SER A 163 12.15 12.99 9.13
N LEU A 164 12.83 11.93 8.67
CA LEU A 164 13.80 11.19 9.47
C LEU A 164 15.05 12.03 9.75
N GLU A 165 15.54 12.77 8.76
CA GLU A 165 16.66 13.70 8.91
C GLU A 165 16.33 14.81 9.92
N GLN A 166 15.15 15.40 9.82
CA GLN A 166 14.67 16.37 10.80
C GLN A 166 14.58 15.76 12.22
N ALA A 167 14.13 14.51 12.34
CA ALA A 167 14.08 13.81 13.62
C ALA A 167 15.47 13.52 14.20
N ARG A 168 16.50 13.33 13.38
CA ARG A 168 17.90 13.14 13.83
C ARG A 168 18.44 14.38 14.54
N HIS A 169 17.94 15.56 14.16
CA HIS A 169 18.32 16.85 14.75
C HIS A 169 17.55 17.22 16.02
N LEU A 170 16.62 16.38 16.50
CA LEU A 170 15.93 16.60 17.77
C LEU A 170 16.93 16.61 18.93
N ALA A 171 16.67 17.46 19.93
CA ALA A 171 17.52 17.56 21.11
C ALA A 171 17.45 16.26 21.92
N ASP A 172 18.57 15.85 22.52
CA ASP A 172 18.68 14.59 23.28
C ASP A 172 17.61 14.47 24.39
N GLY A 173 17.13 15.59 24.93
CA GLY A 173 16.04 15.64 25.92
C GLY A 173 14.67 15.27 25.36
N GLU A 174 14.37 15.65 24.10
CA GLU A 174 13.11 15.29 23.42
C GLU A 174 13.11 13.82 23.01
N VAL A 175 14.28 13.34 22.55
CA VAL A 175 14.49 11.94 22.24
C VAL A 175 14.41 11.09 23.51
N ALA A 176 14.99 11.52 24.63
CA ALA A 176 14.85 10.83 25.92
C ALA A 176 13.38 10.73 26.39
N ALA A 177 12.56 11.76 26.15
CA ALA A 177 11.13 11.75 26.47
C ALA A 177 10.35 10.71 25.62
N LEU A 178 10.70 10.55 24.35
CA LEU A 178 10.10 9.56 23.45
C LEU A 178 10.39 8.10 23.84
N LEU A 179 11.60 7.82 24.35
CA LEU A 179 12.03 6.47 24.70
C LEU A 179 11.47 5.99 26.03
N ARG A 180 11.04 6.94 26.87
CA ARG A 180 10.47 6.70 28.20
C ARG A 180 8.95 6.84 28.21
N VAL A 181 8.27 6.85 27.06
CA VAL A 181 6.80 6.93 26.96
C VAL A 181 6.07 5.83 27.75
N GLY A 182 6.72 4.67 27.95
CA GLY A 182 6.19 3.60 28.81
C GLY A 182 6.42 3.80 30.31
N GLU A 183 7.21 4.80 30.71
CA GLU A 183 7.62 5.12 32.09
C GLU A 183 7.21 6.54 32.53
N LEU A 184 6.60 7.32 31.63
CA LEU A 184 6.13 8.69 31.89
C LEU A 184 4.67 8.65 32.33
N ASP A 185 4.37 9.32 33.45
CA ASP A 185 3.03 9.59 33.94
C ASP A 185 2.73 11.11 33.89
N GLY A 186 1.44 11.50 33.86
CA GLY A 186 1.02 12.91 33.91
C GLY A 186 1.16 13.69 32.59
N ASP A 187 1.26 15.02 32.68
CA ASP A 187 1.15 15.94 31.53
C ASP A 187 2.23 15.74 30.46
N ALA A 188 3.43 15.32 30.86
CA ALA A 188 4.52 15.00 29.93
C ALA A 188 4.20 13.78 29.05
N ALA A 189 3.55 12.76 29.62
CA ALA A 189 3.11 11.58 28.87
C ALA A 189 1.98 11.92 27.90
N LEU A 190 1.05 12.80 28.30
CA LEU A 190 -0.03 13.30 27.45
C LEU A 190 0.50 14.11 26.27
N ALA A 191 1.46 15.01 26.49
CA ALA A 191 2.05 15.82 25.43
C ALA A 191 2.79 14.97 24.39
N VAL A 192 3.53 13.94 24.82
CA VAL A 192 4.23 13.03 23.90
C VAL A 192 3.24 12.12 23.18
N ARG A 193 2.19 11.60 23.85
CA ARG A 193 1.13 10.81 23.20
C ARG A 193 0.34 11.64 22.20
N ASP A 194 0.05 12.90 22.49
CA ASP A 194 -0.60 13.85 21.57
C ASP A 194 0.31 14.16 20.37
N ALA A 195 1.59 14.43 20.60
CA ALA A 195 2.56 14.66 19.53
C ALA A 195 2.71 13.44 18.61
N VAL A 196 2.71 12.23 19.18
CA VAL A 196 2.68 10.97 18.42
C VAL A 196 1.33 10.86 17.68
N ALA A 197 0.19 10.94 18.36
CA ALA A 197 -1.15 10.78 17.79
C ALA A 197 -1.44 11.76 16.65
N THR A 198 -0.94 13.00 16.74
CA THR A 198 -1.08 14.05 15.74
C THR A 198 0.01 14.04 14.66
N GLY A 199 0.92 13.06 14.70
CA GLY A 199 1.99 12.88 13.70
C GLY A 199 3.12 13.91 13.79
N ARG A 200 3.18 14.69 14.86
CA ARG A 200 4.25 15.67 15.14
C ARG A 200 5.56 15.02 15.59
N LEU A 201 5.52 13.81 16.15
CA LEU A 201 6.69 12.99 16.47
C LEU A 201 6.53 11.61 15.85
N PHE A 202 7.29 11.34 14.78
CA PHE A 202 7.28 10.12 13.97
C PHE A 202 5.87 9.72 13.50
N GLY A 203 5.59 9.88 12.21
CA GLY A 203 4.26 9.64 11.62
C GLY A 203 3.67 8.26 11.95
N ALA A 204 2.38 8.08 11.61
CA ALA A 204 1.58 6.88 11.91
C ALA A 204 2.27 5.54 11.57
N GLY A 205 3.16 5.52 10.56
CA GLY A 205 3.94 4.35 10.17
C GLY A 205 4.82 3.77 11.28
N LEU A 206 5.54 4.59 12.07
CA LEU A 206 6.43 4.06 13.12
C LEU A 206 5.64 3.42 14.25
N ARG A 207 4.48 3.98 14.60
CA ARG A 207 3.58 3.40 15.60
C ARG A 207 3.04 2.05 15.14
N ASP A 208 2.64 1.97 13.88
CA ASP A 208 2.12 0.74 13.29
C ASP A 208 3.18 -0.37 13.23
N LEU A 209 4.42 -0.03 12.82
CA LEU A 209 5.58 -0.92 12.84
C LEU A 209 5.86 -1.47 14.25
N VAL A 210 5.94 -0.59 15.24
CA VAL A 210 6.22 -0.97 16.63
C VAL A 210 5.11 -1.84 17.21
N GLY A 211 3.86 -1.55 16.85
CA GLY A 211 2.70 -2.37 17.19
C GLY A 211 2.78 -3.78 16.58
N ARG A 212 3.10 -3.88 15.29
CA ARG A 212 3.23 -5.15 14.55
C ARG A 212 4.31 -6.07 15.13
N TYR A 213 5.46 -5.52 15.50
CA TYR A 213 6.58 -6.31 16.05
C TYR A 213 6.63 -6.34 17.60
N ALA A 214 5.59 -5.81 18.25
CA ALA A 214 5.43 -5.78 19.70
C ALA A 214 6.66 -5.26 20.48
N LEU A 215 7.45 -4.36 19.90
CA LEU A 215 8.60 -3.75 20.57
C LEU A 215 8.11 -2.78 21.66
N ARG A 216 8.72 -2.82 22.85
CA ARG A 216 8.33 -1.98 24.00
C ARG A 216 9.53 -1.54 24.83
N GLY A 217 9.36 -0.45 25.57
CA GLY A 217 10.32 0.04 26.56
C GLY A 217 11.73 0.25 25.98
N ALA A 218 12.75 -0.14 26.73
CA ALA A 218 14.14 0.13 26.36
C ALA A 218 14.66 -0.65 25.12
N ASP A 219 14.00 -1.75 24.72
CA ASP A 219 14.31 -2.46 23.47
C ASP A 219 13.90 -1.63 22.25
N LEU A 220 12.66 -1.10 22.30
CA LEU A 220 12.18 -0.13 21.32
C LEU A 220 13.08 1.11 21.31
N GLY A 221 13.46 1.58 22.49
CA GLY A 221 14.27 2.76 22.60
C GLY A 221 15.66 2.61 21.99
N ALA A 222 16.34 1.51 22.28
CA ALA A 222 17.64 1.20 21.69
C ALA A 222 17.55 1.07 20.17
N PHE A 223 16.47 0.46 19.66
CA PHE A 223 16.23 0.29 18.23
C PHE A 223 16.07 1.64 17.51
N VAL A 224 15.16 2.49 17.97
CA VAL A 224 14.88 3.79 17.34
C VAL A 224 16.12 4.69 17.38
N LEU A 225 16.79 4.77 18.53
CA LEU A 225 17.99 5.58 18.68
C LEU A 225 19.11 5.18 17.74
N PHE A 226 19.39 3.88 17.67
CA PHE A 226 20.53 3.40 16.91
C PHE A 226 20.27 3.37 15.41
N HIS A 227 19.09 2.92 14.99
CA HIS A 227 18.81 2.63 13.58
C HIS A 227 18.03 3.73 12.86
N VAL A 228 17.17 4.46 13.58
CA VAL A 228 16.36 5.53 12.97
C VAL A 228 17.06 6.87 13.13
N LEU A 229 17.61 7.10 14.33
CA LEU A 229 18.29 8.35 14.69
C LEU A 229 19.82 8.28 14.59
N GLU A 230 20.37 7.14 14.17
CA GLU A 230 21.80 6.92 13.90
C GLU A 230 22.74 7.33 15.06
N ARG A 231 22.28 7.18 16.30
CA ARG A 231 23.08 7.55 17.48
C ARG A 231 24.17 6.52 17.78
N PRO A 232 25.40 6.95 18.14
CA PRO A 232 26.45 6.05 18.58
C PRO A 232 26.01 5.18 19.75
N LEU A 233 26.44 3.92 19.80
CA LEU A 233 26.01 2.96 20.83
C LEU A 233 26.25 3.46 22.27
N ALA A 234 27.29 4.27 22.49
CA ALA A 234 27.58 4.88 23.79
C ALA A 234 26.50 5.89 24.21
N ASP A 235 25.97 6.67 23.26
CA ASP A 235 24.89 7.62 23.50
C ASP A 235 23.57 6.87 23.68
N VAL A 236 23.33 5.84 22.88
CA VAL A 236 22.17 4.95 23.05
C VAL A 236 22.12 4.38 24.46
N ALA A 237 23.25 3.84 24.94
CA ALA A 237 23.37 3.28 26.28
C ALA A 237 23.02 4.30 27.36
N ARG A 238 23.57 5.51 27.27
CA ARG A 238 23.28 6.62 28.20
C ARG A 238 21.80 6.99 28.18
N MET A 239 21.21 7.12 27.00
CA MET A 239 19.83 7.59 26.81
C MET A 239 18.77 6.56 27.25
N VAL A 240 19.06 5.26 27.10
CA VAL A 240 18.19 4.19 27.62
C VAL A 240 18.54 3.76 29.06
N GLY A 241 19.40 4.52 29.74
CA GLY A 241 19.77 4.29 31.14
C GLY A 241 20.46 2.95 31.39
N SER A 242 21.32 2.50 30.47
CA SER A 242 22.02 1.20 30.56
C SER A 242 23.50 1.31 30.22
N ASP A 243 24.28 0.28 30.51
CA ASP A 243 25.67 0.19 30.06
C ASP A 243 25.76 -0.21 28.57
N PRO A 244 26.87 0.09 27.87
CA PRO A 244 27.02 -0.20 26.44
C PRO A 244 26.83 -1.67 26.06
N ARG A 245 27.18 -2.63 26.92
CA ARG A 245 26.97 -4.06 26.63
C ARG A 245 25.50 -4.44 26.70
N THR A 246 24.77 -3.87 27.65
CA THR A 246 23.33 -4.08 27.78
C THR A 246 22.56 -3.41 26.65
N ALA A 247 22.92 -2.19 26.26
CA ALA A 247 22.35 -1.53 25.08
C ALA A 247 22.56 -2.35 23.80
N LYS A 248 23.77 -2.91 23.61
CA LYS A 248 24.08 -3.78 22.47
C LYS A 248 23.18 -5.02 22.43
N ARG A 249 23.03 -5.72 23.55
CA ARG A 249 22.18 -6.92 23.65
C ARG A 249 20.71 -6.62 23.36
N ARG A 250 20.20 -5.48 23.83
CA ARG A 250 18.83 -5.02 23.53
C ARG A 250 18.64 -4.74 22.05
N LEU A 251 19.61 -4.08 21.42
CA LEU A 251 19.61 -3.84 19.98
C LEU A 251 19.63 -5.14 19.17
N GLU A 252 20.46 -6.10 19.56
CA GLU A 252 20.50 -7.45 18.94
C GLU A 252 19.17 -8.18 19.09
N ALA A 253 18.55 -8.13 20.28
CA ALA A 253 17.23 -8.71 20.52
C ALA A 253 16.12 -8.03 19.69
N ALA A 254 16.18 -6.71 19.53
CA ALA A 254 15.27 -5.96 18.68
C ALA A 254 15.42 -6.36 17.21
N ARG A 255 16.66 -6.46 16.69
CA ARG A 255 16.96 -6.94 15.32
C ARG A 255 16.39 -8.34 15.08
N ALA A 256 16.60 -9.25 16.02
CA ALA A 256 16.08 -10.61 15.91
C ALA A 256 14.55 -10.65 15.84
N ARG A 257 13.85 -9.81 16.62
CA ARG A 257 12.38 -9.74 16.64
C ARG A 257 11.77 -9.20 15.34
N ILE A 258 12.47 -8.30 14.66
CA ILE A 258 12.00 -7.68 13.42
C ILE A 258 12.54 -8.37 12.16
N GLY A 259 13.32 -9.44 12.31
CA GLY A 259 13.86 -10.21 11.19
C GLY A 259 15.02 -9.53 10.45
N LEU A 260 15.69 -8.54 11.05
CA LEU A 260 16.90 -7.94 10.49
C LEU A 260 18.13 -8.80 10.80
N ALA A 261 18.99 -9.01 9.79
CA ALA A 261 20.23 -9.76 9.96
C ALA A 261 21.15 -9.11 11.02
N ALA A 262 21.91 -9.95 11.73
CA ALA A 262 22.80 -9.50 12.81
C ALA A 262 23.89 -8.54 12.31
N ASP A 263 24.32 -8.72 11.06
CA ASP A 263 25.31 -7.93 10.34
C ASP A 263 24.70 -6.92 9.35
N ALA A 264 23.38 -6.75 9.37
CA ALA A 264 22.67 -5.79 8.51
C ALA A 264 23.33 -4.41 8.60
N ASN A 265 23.72 -3.89 7.43
CA ASN A 265 24.38 -2.59 7.30
C ASN A 265 23.32 -1.46 7.27
N ALA A 266 23.76 -0.20 7.30
CA ALA A 266 22.86 0.95 7.33
C ALA A 266 21.88 0.99 6.15
N ASN A 267 22.28 0.53 4.96
CA ASN A 267 21.41 0.48 3.79
C ASN A 267 20.36 -0.63 3.91
N ASP A 268 20.70 -1.80 4.44
CA ASP A 268 19.75 -2.88 4.67
C ASP A 268 18.65 -2.46 5.67
N VAL A 269 19.06 -1.71 6.70
CA VAL A 269 18.15 -1.16 7.72
C VAL A 269 17.28 -0.06 7.12
N ALA A 270 17.84 0.85 6.33
CA ALA A 270 17.08 1.91 5.65
C ALA A 270 16.06 1.32 4.66
N GLN A 271 16.47 0.33 3.87
CA GLN A 271 15.60 -0.40 2.95
C GLN A 271 14.47 -1.11 3.68
N TRP A 272 14.77 -1.74 4.82
CA TRP A 272 13.77 -2.36 5.68
C TRP A 272 12.80 -1.33 6.26
N LEU A 273 13.29 -0.18 6.75
CA LEU A 273 12.45 0.91 7.26
C LEU A 273 11.53 1.46 6.16
N VAL A 274 12.02 1.68 4.95
CA VAL A 274 11.20 2.12 3.80
C VAL A 274 10.12 1.08 3.48
N THR A 275 10.50 -0.19 3.41
CA THR A 275 9.57 -1.29 3.14
C THR A 275 8.51 -1.37 4.23
N GLU A 276 8.87 -1.38 5.50
CA GLU A 276 7.88 -1.62 6.56
C GLU A 276 7.08 -0.37 6.97
N LEU A 277 7.61 0.85 6.74
CA LEU A 277 6.99 2.13 7.15
C LEU A 277 6.28 2.87 6.02
N ILE A 278 6.75 2.76 4.77
CA ILE A 278 6.17 3.49 3.63
C ILE A 278 5.31 2.55 2.76
N ALA A 279 5.75 1.31 2.57
CA ALA A 279 5.11 0.39 1.64
C ALA A 279 5.08 -1.04 2.21
N PRO A 280 4.10 -1.36 3.11
CA PRO A 280 4.01 -2.61 3.88
C PRO A 280 4.19 -3.86 3.00
N PRO A 281 4.25 -5.09 3.56
CA PRO A 281 4.74 -6.31 2.89
C PRO A 281 4.24 -6.64 1.48
N THR A 282 3.21 -5.97 0.95
CA THR A 282 2.82 -5.93 -0.46
C THR A 282 3.94 -5.55 -1.45
N ARG A 283 4.85 -4.61 -1.15
CA ARG A 283 5.87 -4.18 -2.14
C ARG A 283 7.12 -5.08 -2.19
N ALA A 284 7.57 -5.59 -1.03
CA ALA A 284 8.64 -6.59 -0.97
C ALA A 284 8.21 -7.96 -1.51
N LEU A 285 6.95 -8.37 -1.31
CA LEU A 285 6.40 -9.57 -1.98
C LEU A 285 6.39 -9.41 -3.50
N GLN A 286 5.98 -8.24 -4.03
CA GLN A 286 6.03 -7.97 -5.47
C GLN A 286 7.46 -8.07 -6.01
N LEU A 287 8.43 -7.41 -5.37
CA LEU A 287 9.82 -7.46 -5.84
C LEU A 287 10.43 -8.87 -5.72
N HIS A 288 10.10 -9.65 -4.69
CA HIS A 288 10.60 -11.03 -4.57
C HIS A 288 9.99 -11.97 -5.62
N LEU A 289 8.71 -11.79 -5.95
CA LEU A 289 8.02 -12.53 -7.02
C LEU A 289 8.57 -12.18 -8.41
N PHE A 290 9.00 -10.94 -8.64
CA PHE A 290 9.56 -10.49 -9.93
C PHE A 290 11.10 -10.52 -10.02
N SER A 291 11.82 -10.79 -8.92
CA SER A 291 13.29 -10.98 -8.94
C SER A 291 13.69 -12.45 -9.12
N GLY A 292 12.74 -13.39 -9.00
CA GLY A 292 12.98 -14.84 -9.10
C GLY A 292 13.36 -15.33 -10.50
N GLU A 293 13.14 -14.54 -11.55
CA GLU A 293 13.40 -14.97 -12.94
C GLU A 293 14.89 -15.06 -13.31
N ARG A 294 15.82 -14.59 -12.46
CA ARG A 294 17.28 -14.75 -12.71
C ARG A 294 17.92 -15.97 -12.07
N ASN A 295 17.23 -16.73 -11.22
CA ASN A 295 17.75 -17.98 -10.61
C ASN A 295 17.08 -19.26 -11.14
N GLY A 296 16.07 -19.15 -12.01
CA GLY A 296 15.32 -20.29 -12.55
C GLY A 296 16.14 -21.28 -13.37
N THR A 297 17.30 -20.88 -13.91
CA THR A 297 18.14 -21.76 -14.72
C THR A 297 18.89 -22.81 -13.91
N ARG A 298 19.10 -22.59 -12.59
CA ARG A 298 19.84 -23.54 -11.74
C ARG A 298 18.92 -24.52 -11.02
N ALA A 299 17.69 -24.11 -10.70
CA ALA A 299 16.68 -24.97 -10.07
C ALA A 299 16.06 -25.96 -11.07
N ALA A 300 15.80 -25.52 -12.31
CA ALA A 300 15.25 -26.38 -13.36
C ALA A 300 16.19 -27.56 -13.73
N GLN A 301 17.51 -27.34 -13.73
CA GLN A 301 18.49 -28.40 -13.99
C GLN A 301 18.52 -29.47 -12.88
N THR A 302 18.33 -29.09 -11.62
CA THR A 302 18.26 -30.05 -10.50
C THR A 302 16.99 -30.89 -10.47
N GLU A 303 15.86 -30.36 -10.95
CA GLU A 303 14.59 -31.09 -11.00
C GLU A 303 14.56 -32.08 -12.18
N ASP A 304 15.06 -31.67 -13.36
CA ASP A 304 15.20 -32.54 -14.54
C ASP A 304 16.19 -33.68 -14.28
N ASP A 305 17.33 -33.42 -13.62
CA ASP A 305 18.30 -34.46 -13.25
C ASP A 305 17.72 -35.46 -12.24
N ARG A 306 16.77 -35.03 -11.40
CA ARG A 306 16.09 -35.88 -10.42
C ARG A 306 15.02 -36.74 -11.06
N GLN A 307 14.23 -36.19 -11.99
CA GLN A 307 13.23 -36.96 -12.74
C GLN A 307 13.87 -37.98 -13.70
N ALA A 308 15.00 -37.63 -14.34
CA ALA A 308 15.74 -38.57 -15.19
C ALA A 308 16.29 -39.78 -14.41
N ARG A 309 16.70 -39.58 -13.15
CA ARG A 309 17.17 -40.67 -12.27
C ARG A 309 16.05 -41.57 -11.77
N LEU A 310 14.86 -41.03 -11.55
CA LEU A 310 13.68 -41.81 -11.13
C LEU A 310 13.15 -42.66 -12.28
N ALA A 311 13.12 -42.14 -13.51
CA ALA A 311 12.71 -42.90 -14.69
C ALA A 311 13.65 -44.09 -15.01
N GLN A 312 14.95 -43.96 -14.71
CA GLN A 312 15.91 -45.08 -14.87
C GLN A 312 15.77 -46.17 -13.79
N GLN A 313 15.20 -45.86 -12.62
CA GLN A 313 14.95 -46.85 -11.57
C GLN A 313 13.69 -47.69 -11.82
N GLU A 314 12.68 -47.12 -12.48
CA GLU A 314 11.43 -47.83 -12.81
C GLU A 314 11.55 -48.73 -14.05
N SER A 315 12.57 -48.54 -14.89
CA SER A 315 12.79 -49.34 -16.10
C SER A 315 13.56 -50.66 -15.86
N LYS A 316 13.99 -50.98 -14.64
CA LYS A 316 14.62 -52.29 -14.37
C LYS A 316 13.54 -53.34 -14.07
N PRO A 317 13.37 -54.37 -14.92
CA PRO A 317 12.38 -55.41 -14.66
C PRO A 317 12.82 -56.19 -13.41
N ARG A 318 11.90 -56.34 -12.46
CA ARG A 318 12.10 -57.23 -11.30
C ARG A 318 12.16 -58.66 -11.81
N ALA A 319 13.36 -59.24 -11.81
CA ALA A 319 13.59 -60.68 -11.91
C ALA A 319 13.36 -61.36 -10.56
#